data_AF-A0A6V6Y4G7-F1
#
_entry.id   AF-A0A6V6Y4G7-F1
#
_cell.length_a   1.000
_cell.length_b   1.000
_cell.length_c   1.000
_cell.angle_alpha   90.00
_cell.angle_beta   90.00
_cell.angle_gamma   90.00
#
_symmetry.space_group_name_H-M   'P 1'
#
loop_
_entity.id
_entity.type
_entity.pdbx_description
1 polymer ?
#
loop_
_entity_poly.entity_id
_entity_poly.type
_entity_poly.pdbx_seq_one_letter_code
_entity_poly.pdbx_strand_id
1 'polypeptide(L)'
;MTQRVDGEAILHLLAQNEQEVAKVYRHIAEDAKMGDIYFENMAKDEDNHHKAYMKLAEQAKADGGWVVDADEYDFFRLRLERSLLAKPEELLEKAKKIRDKMEMFELAERIERETVEIVRELQDIIPRFAPEELKIIEREEKAHLKKVTERIRDNMLNVRGM
;
A
#
# COMPACT_ATOMS: atom_id res chain seq x y z
N MET A 1 -9.66 20.05 17.24
CA MET A 1 -11.15 20.12 17.31
C MET A 1 -11.68 18.89 16.60
N THR A 2 -12.84 18.31 16.95
CA THR A 2 -13.31 17.11 16.22
C THR A 2 -14.22 17.46 15.04
N GLN A 3 -14.15 16.63 13.99
CA GLN A 3 -15.03 16.70 12.83
C GLN A 3 -15.49 15.32 12.40
N ARG A 4 -16.61 15.26 11.67
CA ARG A 4 -17.08 14.03 11.03
C ARG A 4 -16.58 14.00 9.59
N VAL A 5 -16.01 12.86 9.19
CA VAL A 5 -15.40 12.67 7.87
C VAL A 5 -15.96 11.44 7.18
N ASP A 6 -15.90 11.46 5.86
CA ASP A 6 -16.29 10.34 5.01
C ASP A 6 -15.17 9.29 4.98
N GLY A 7 -15.28 8.31 5.87
CA GLY A 7 -14.33 7.18 5.92
C GLY A 7 -14.49 6.20 4.76
N GLU A 8 -15.67 6.13 4.13
CA GLU A 8 -15.93 5.27 2.97
C GLU A 8 -15.04 5.72 1.80
N ALA A 9 -14.96 7.02 1.54
CA ALA A 9 -14.14 7.58 0.45
C ALA A 9 -12.65 7.26 0.61
N ILE A 10 -12.09 7.37 1.82
CA ILE A 10 -10.68 7.04 2.08
C ILE A 10 -10.43 5.56 1.84
N LEU A 11 -11.30 4.69 2.36
CA LEU A 11 -11.10 3.24 2.23
C LEU A 11 -11.27 2.76 0.78
N HIS A 12 -12.14 3.38 -0.01
CA HIS A 12 -12.21 3.10 -1.46
C HIS A 12 -10.94 3.51 -2.18
N LEU A 13 -10.34 4.65 -1.83
CA LEU A 13 -9.05 5.06 -2.39
C LEU A 13 -7.96 4.04 -2.06
N LEU A 14 -7.88 3.59 -0.80
CA LEU A 14 -6.93 2.54 -0.40
C LEU A 14 -7.21 1.22 -1.13
N ALA A 15 -8.47 0.81 -1.25
CA ALA A 15 -8.82 -0.38 -2.03
C ALA A 15 -8.41 -0.26 -3.50
N GLN A 16 -8.57 0.91 -4.12
CA GLN A 16 -8.13 1.15 -5.49
C GLN A 16 -6.60 1.09 -5.60
N ASN A 17 -5.88 1.59 -4.60
CA ASN A 17 -4.43 1.48 -4.53
C ASN A 17 -3.99 0.01 -4.58
N GLU A 18 -4.55 -0.84 -3.72
CA GLU A 18 -4.21 -2.27 -3.72
C GLU A 18 -4.44 -2.93 -5.07
N GLN A 19 -5.53 -2.55 -5.74
CA GLN A 19 -5.81 -3.11 -7.07
C GLN A 19 -4.77 -2.70 -8.12
N GLU A 20 -4.29 -1.46 -8.11
CA GLU A 20 -3.25 -1.01 -9.04
C GLU A 20 -1.86 -1.55 -8.66
N VAL A 21 -1.54 -1.65 -7.37
CA VAL A 21 -0.31 -2.30 -6.88
C VAL A 21 -0.29 -3.78 -7.29
N ALA A 22 -1.42 -4.48 -7.16
CA ALA A 22 -1.54 -5.85 -7.65
C ALA A 22 -1.24 -5.97 -9.16
N LYS A 23 -1.62 -4.97 -9.98
CA LYS A 23 -1.29 -4.94 -11.41
C LYS A 23 0.20 -4.70 -11.64
N VAL A 24 0.82 -3.82 -10.85
CA VAL A 24 2.27 -3.60 -10.87
C VAL A 24 3.01 -4.91 -10.59
N TYR A 25 2.63 -5.63 -9.54
CA TYR A 25 3.30 -6.90 -9.20
C TYR A 25 3.08 -8.01 -10.20
N ARG A 26 1.88 -8.13 -10.80
CA ARG A 26 1.68 -9.05 -11.94
C ARG A 26 2.55 -8.68 -13.13
N HIS A 27 2.63 -7.39 -13.46
CA HIS A 27 3.47 -6.92 -14.55
C HIS A 27 4.94 -7.26 -14.32
N ILE A 28 5.44 -7.09 -13.10
CA ILE A 28 6.81 -7.46 -12.73
C ILE A 28 7.01 -8.97 -12.80
N ALA A 29 6.05 -9.76 -12.29
CA ALA A 29 6.13 -11.22 -12.30
C ALA A 29 6.22 -11.82 -13.71
N GLU A 30 5.56 -11.19 -14.70
CA GLU A 30 5.61 -11.59 -16.11
C GLU A 30 6.94 -11.27 -16.80
N ASP A 31 7.79 -10.40 -16.22
CA ASP A 31 9.07 -10.04 -16.81
C ASP A 31 10.11 -11.15 -16.59
N ALA A 32 10.61 -11.75 -17.69
CA ALA A 32 11.53 -12.88 -17.62
C ALA A 32 12.90 -12.59 -16.97
N LYS A 33 13.28 -11.31 -16.82
CA LYS A 33 14.57 -10.90 -16.21
C LYS A 33 14.41 -10.50 -14.75
N MET A 34 13.25 -9.95 -14.38
CA MET A 34 13.01 -9.33 -13.09
C MET A 34 12.00 -10.11 -12.22
N GLY A 35 11.07 -10.80 -12.87
CA GLY A 35 9.97 -11.52 -12.24
C GLY A 35 10.36 -12.83 -11.58
N ASP A 36 9.63 -13.15 -10.51
CA ASP A 36 9.65 -14.45 -9.85
C ASP A 36 8.32 -14.70 -9.14
N ILE A 37 8.15 -15.91 -8.60
CA ILE A 37 6.93 -16.32 -7.87
C ILE A 37 6.61 -15.43 -6.66
N TYR A 38 7.59 -14.68 -6.16
CA TYR A 38 7.35 -13.77 -5.04
C TYR A 38 6.44 -12.61 -5.44
N PHE A 39 6.64 -12.00 -6.60
CA PHE A 39 5.75 -10.94 -7.10
C PHE A 39 4.35 -11.45 -7.46
N GLU A 40 4.22 -12.69 -7.93
CA GLU A 40 2.90 -13.30 -8.10
C GLU A 40 2.15 -13.45 -6.78
N ASN A 41 2.86 -13.75 -5.70
CA ASN A 41 2.27 -13.88 -4.37
C ASN A 41 1.92 -12.52 -3.79
N MET A 42 2.79 -11.50 -3.92
CA MET A 42 2.45 -10.12 -3.54
C MET A 42 1.17 -9.65 -4.24
N ALA A 43 1.06 -9.87 -5.56
CA ALA A 43 -0.14 -9.50 -6.29
C ALA A 43 -1.43 -10.16 -5.77
N LYS A 44 -1.35 -11.41 -5.30
CA LYS A 44 -2.49 -12.12 -4.69
C LYS A 44 -2.82 -11.59 -3.30
N ASP A 45 -1.80 -11.22 -2.53
CA ASP A 45 -1.98 -10.61 -1.22
C ASP A 45 -2.68 -9.25 -1.39
N GLU A 46 -2.26 -8.43 -2.35
CA GLU A 46 -2.94 -7.16 -2.66
C GLU A 46 -4.39 -7.32 -3.13
N ASP A 47 -4.72 -8.37 -3.89
CA ASP A 47 -6.12 -8.67 -4.21
C ASP A 47 -6.95 -8.97 -2.95
N ASN A 48 -6.33 -9.51 -1.90
CA ASN A 48 -6.99 -9.77 -0.63
C ASN A 48 -7.11 -8.49 0.20
N HIS A 49 -6.07 -7.64 0.22
CA HIS A 49 -6.11 -6.32 0.86
C HIS A 49 -7.18 -5.43 0.22
N HIS A 50 -7.30 -5.42 -1.12
CA HIS A 50 -8.40 -4.75 -1.83
C HIS A 50 -9.77 -5.17 -1.27
N LYS A 51 -10.01 -6.48 -1.17
CA LYS A 51 -11.29 -6.99 -0.63
C LYS A 51 -11.48 -6.63 0.84
N ALA A 52 -10.42 -6.58 1.63
CA ALA A 52 -10.47 -6.15 3.02
C ALA A 52 -10.89 -4.67 3.12
N TYR A 53 -10.22 -3.78 2.38
CA TYR A 53 -10.57 -2.36 2.34
C TYR A 53 -11.98 -2.10 1.82
N MET A 54 -12.44 -2.82 0.80
CA MET A 54 -13.83 -2.71 0.33
C MET A 54 -14.84 -3.08 1.42
N LYS A 55 -14.57 -4.14 2.21
CA LYS A 55 -15.44 -4.50 3.34
C LYS A 55 -15.42 -3.44 4.43
N LEU A 56 -14.25 -2.89 4.74
CA LEU A 56 -14.12 -1.80 5.69
C LEU A 56 -14.87 -0.56 5.19
N ALA A 57 -14.87 -0.26 3.89
CA ALA A 57 -15.56 0.90 3.33
C ALA A 57 -17.07 0.81 3.58
N GLU A 58 -17.65 -0.36 3.35
CA GLU A 58 -19.07 -0.62 3.66
C GLU A 58 -19.37 -0.50 5.16
N GLN A 59 -18.45 -0.94 6.03
CA GLN A 59 -18.59 -0.75 7.47
C GLN A 59 -18.55 0.73 7.86
N ALA A 60 -17.58 1.50 7.33
CA ALA A 60 -17.46 2.93 7.61
C ALA A 60 -18.70 3.70 7.15
N LYS A 61 -19.28 3.31 6.00
CA LYS A 61 -20.56 3.84 5.51
C LYS A 61 -21.71 3.54 6.47
N ALA A 62 -21.83 2.29 6.93
CA ALA A 62 -22.86 1.88 7.87
C ALA A 62 -22.76 2.62 9.22
N ASP A 63 -21.54 2.93 9.66
CA ASP A 63 -21.25 3.70 10.87
C ASP A 63 -21.51 5.23 10.70
N GLY A 64 -21.82 5.67 9.47
CA GLY A 64 -22.05 7.08 9.14
C GLY A 64 -20.76 7.92 9.12
N GLY A 65 -19.63 7.29 8.80
CA GLY A 65 -18.30 7.90 8.78
C GLY A 65 -17.62 7.96 10.15
N TRP A 66 -16.48 8.64 10.22
CA TRP A 66 -15.64 8.68 11.42
C TRP A 66 -15.68 10.04 12.10
N VAL A 67 -15.55 10.05 13.43
CA VAL A 67 -15.32 11.28 14.19
C VAL A 67 -13.85 11.32 14.55
N VAL A 68 -13.13 12.29 14.01
CA VAL A 68 -11.67 12.40 14.06
C VAL A 68 -11.26 13.78 14.56
N ASP A 69 -10.02 13.94 15.04
CA ASP A 69 -9.47 15.29 15.22
C ASP A 69 -9.22 15.93 13.84
N ALA A 70 -9.60 17.19 13.69
CA ALA A 70 -9.60 17.90 12.43
C ALA A 70 -8.20 18.23 11.94
N ASP A 71 -7.28 18.58 12.85
CA ASP A 71 -5.92 18.97 12.47
C ASP A 71 -5.11 17.73 12.07
N GLU A 72 -5.25 16.65 12.83
CA GLU A 72 -4.66 15.33 12.50
C GLU A 72 -5.20 14.79 11.17
N TYR A 73 -6.51 14.88 10.95
CA TYR A 73 -7.12 14.42 9.70
C TYR A 73 -6.70 15.27 8.49
N ASP A 74 -6.63 16.59 8.62
CA ASP A 74 -6.20 17.45 7.51
C ASP A 74 -4.73 17.18 7.15
N PHE A 75 -3.87 17.00 8.15
CA PHE A 75 -2.48 16.59 7.93
C PHE A 75 -2.39 15.25 7.18
N PHE A 76 -3.10 14.23 7.65
CA PHE A 76 -3.16 12.92 7.00
C PHE A 76 -3.63 13.01 5.55
N ARG A 77 -4.73 13.73 5.31
CA ARG A 77 -5.29 13.91 3.96
C ARG A 77 -4.27 14.57 3.02
N LEU A 78 -3.64 15.66 3.45
CA LEU A 78 -2.63 16.36 2.65
C LEU A 78 -1.41 15.47 2.35
N ARG A 79 -0.98 14.64 3.31
CA ARG A 79 0.10 13.69 3.10
C ARG A 79 -0.31 12.57 2.13
N LEU A 80 -1.50 12.00 2.30
CA LEU A 80 -2.06 10.98 1.41
C LEU A 80 -2.17 11.50 -0.03
N GLU A 81 -2.65 12.73 -0.23
CA GLU A 81 -2.74 13.38 -1.55
C GLU A 81 -1.37 13.63 -2.22
N ARG A 82 -0.28 13.65 -1.44
CA ARG A 82 1.09 13.80 -1.93
C ARG A 82 1.84 12.48 -2.05
N SER A 83 1.27 11.39 -1.54
CA SER A 83 1.86 10.06 -1.60
C SER A 83 1.92 9.54 -3.04
N LEU A 84 2.77 8.54 -3.25
CA LEU A 84 2.81 7.75 -4.47
C LEU A 84 1.45 7.07 -4.74
N LEU A 85 0.70 6.77 -3.66
CA LEU A 85 -0.61 6.14 -3.68
C LEU A 85 -1.76 7.13 -3.88
N ALA A 86 -1.48 8.43 -4.08
CA ALA A 86 -2.52 9.41 -4.41
C ALA A 86 -3.09 9.23 -5.82
N LYS A 87 -2.29 8.63 -6.71
CA LYS A 87 -2.59 8.44 -8.14
C LYS A 87 -2.23 7.02 -8.56
N PRO A 88 -2.97 6.02 -8.08
CA PRO A 88 -2.63 4.63 -8.29
C PRO A 88 -2.57 4.25 -9.77
N GLU A 89 -3.36 4.90 -10.63
CA GLU A 89 -3.34 4.69 -12.08
C GLU A 89 -1.99 5.02 -12.74
N GLU A 90 -1.18 5.89 -12.13
CA GLU A 90 0.16 6.22 -12.64
C GLU A 90 1.22 5.17 -12.24
N LEU A 91 0.94 4.29 -11.26
CA LEU A 91 1.91 3.30 -10.75
C LEU A 91 2.32 2.30 -11.81
N LEU A 92 1.35 1.73 -12.53
CA LEU A 92 1.61 0.75 -13.58
C LEU A 92 2.42 1.36 -14.72
N GLU A 93 2.14 2.61 -15.09
CA GLU A 93 2.89 3.31 -16.13
C GLU A 93 4.33 3.63 -15.72
N LYS A 94 4.59 3.85 -14.42
CA LYS A 94 5.94 3.94 -13.88
C LYS A 94 6.64 2.59 -13.95
N ALA A 95 5.99 1.51 -13.50
CA ALA A 95 6.55 0.16 -13.52
C ALA A 95 6.94 -0.30 -14.93
N LYS A 96 6.10 -0.06 -15.94
CA LYS A 96 6.37 -0.42 -17.36
C LYS A 96 7.62 0.22 -17.95
N LYS A 97 8.07 1.35 -17.40
CA LYS A 97 9.26 2.09 -17.86
C LYS A 97 10.54 1.58 -17.23
N ILE A 98 10.45 0.82 -16.13
CA ILE A 98 11.61 0.26 -15.44
C ILE A 98 12.28 -0.79 -16.33
N ARG A 99 13.61 -0.76 -16.35
CA ARG A 99 14.45 -1.68 -17.12
C ARG A 99 15.54 -2.33 -16.27
N ASP A 100 15.72 -1.84 -15.06
CA ASP A 100 16.69 -2.35 -14.09
C ASP A 100 15.99 -3.01 -12.89
N LYS A 101 16.61 -4.08 -12.41
CA LYS A 101 16.09 -4.87 -11.30
C LYS A 101 16.15 -4.12 -9.97
N MET A 102 17.16 -3.25 -9.77
CA MET A 102 17.23 -2.44 -8.56
C MET A 102 16.13 -1.38 -8.55
N GLU A 103 15.97 -0.65 -9.65
CA GLU A 103 14.87 0.32 -9.80
C GLU A 103 13.49 -0.32 -9.53
N MET A 104 13.29 -1.56 -9.97
CA MET A 104 12.07 -2.30 -9.69
C MET A 104 11.89 -2.57 -8.19
N PHE A 105 12.93 -3.05 -7.51
CA PHE A 105 12.85 -3.28 -6.06
C PHE A 105 12.67 -1.97 -5.29
N GLU A 106 13.30 -0.87 -5.71
CA GLU A 106 13.12 0.44 -5.09
C GLU A 106 11.69 0.98 -5.27
N LEU A 107 11.05 0.74 -6.42
CA LEU A 107 9.64 1.07 -6.62
C LEU A 107 8.76 0.26 -5.66
N ALA A 108 8.96 -1.06 -5.61
CA ALA A 108 8.19 -1.93 -4.70
C ALA A 108 8.40 -1.52 -3.24
N GLU A 109 9.64 -1.28 -2.79
CA GLU A 109 9.93 -0.85 -1.42
C GLU A 109 9.22 0.45 -1.07
N ARG A 110 9.20 1.41 -2.00
CA ARG A 110 8.53 2.67 -1.79
C ARG A 110 7.01 2.51 -1.67
N ILE A 111 6.40 1.67 -2.50
CA ILE A 111 4.97 1.36 -2.43
C ILE A 111 4.65 0.81 -1.04
N GLU A 112 5.31 -0.29 -0.67
CA GLU A 112 5.09 -1.00 0.59
C GLU A 112 5.33 -0.12 1.82
N ARG A 113 6.38 0.71 1.80
CA ARG A 113 6.68 1.65 2.88
C ARG A 113 5.57 2.67 3.06
N GLU A 114 5.13 3.30 1.96
CA GLU A 114 4.07 4.29 2.02
C GLU A 114 2.74 3.67 2.46
N THR A 115 2.42 2.43 2.03
CA THR A 115 1.25 1.69 2.51
C THR A 115 1.30 1.48 4.02
N VAL A 116 2.41 0.95 4.56
CA VAL A 116 2.60 0.74 6.01
C VAL A 116 2.42 2.05 6.80
N GLU A 117 3.00 3.16 6.31
CA GLU A 117 2.86 4.48 6.95
C GLU A 117 1.41 4.96 6.95
N ILE A 118 0.70 4.82 5.84
CA ILE A 118 -0.72 5.18 5.73
C ILE A 118 -1.59 4.33 6.66
N VAL A 119 -1.38 3.01 6.73
CA VAL A 119 -2.17 2.13 7.61
C VAL A 119 -1.95 2.49 9.08
N ARG A 120 -0.72 2.82 9.48
CA ARG A 120 -0.40 3.25 10.85
C ARG A 120 -1.07 4.55 11.23
N GLU A 121 -0.93 5.58 10.39
CA GLU A 121 -1.57 6.87 10.66
C GLU A 121 -3.09 6.75 10.66
N LEU A 122 -3.66 5.91 9.80
CA LEU A 122 -5.09 5.62 9.83
C LEU A 122 -5.49 4.99 11.18
N GLN A 123 -4.75 3.99 11.67
CA GLN A 123 -5.00 3.41 13.00
C GLN A 123 -4.91 4.45 14.12
N ASP A 124 -4.02 5.44 14.03
CA ASP A 124 -3.91 6.50 15.03
C ASP A 124 -5.09 7.48 14.98
N ILE A 125 -5.61 7.78 13.78
CA ILE A 125 -6.73 8.71 13.57
C ILE A 125 -8.07 8.08 13.91
N ILE A 126 -8.22 6.77 13.67
CA ILE A 126 -9.46 6.02 13.92
C ILE A 126 -9.24 4.76 14.79
N PRO A 127 -8.71 4.88 16.02
CA PRO A 127 -8.20 3.75 16.81
C PRO A 127 -9.26 2.73 17.25
N ARG A 128 -10.55 3.03 17.08
CA ARG A 128 -11.66 2.14 17.42
C ARG A 128 -12.29 1.47 16.20
N PHE A 129 -11.97 1.90 15.00
CA PHE A 129 -12.53 1.38 13.78
C PHE A 129 -11.70 0.18 13.30
N ALA A 130 -12.33 -1.00 13.30
CA ALA A 130 -11.72 -2.26 12.81
C ALA A 130 -10.24 -2.47 13.20
N PRO A 131 -9.89 -2.33 14.49
CA PRO A 131 -8.48 -2.28 14.91
C PRO A 131 -7.73 -3.59 14.64
N GLU A 132 -8.42 -4.74 14.69
CA GLU A 132 -7.79 -6.04 14.42
C GLU A 132 -7.54 -6.22 12.92
N GLU A 133 -8.50 -5.84 12.07
CA GLU A 133 -8.38 -5.91 10.61
C GLU A 133 -7.26 -5.00 10.09
N LEU A 134 -7.21 -3.75 10.54
CA LEU A 134 -6.16 -2.81 10.15
C LEU A 134 -4.76 -3.27 10.60
N LYS A 135 -4.67 -3.91 11.77
CA LYS A 135 -3.41 -4.47 12.28
C LYS A 135 -2.97 -5.73 11.52
N ILE A 136 -3.92 -6.53 11.03
CA ILE A 136 -3.62 -7.66 10.13
C ILE A 136 -3.02 -7.13 8.83
N ILE A 137 -3.67 -6.15 8.20
CA ILE A 137 -3.15 -5.49 6.99
C ILE A 137 -1.74 -4.94 7.26
N GLU A 138 -1.56 -4.10 8.30
CA GLU A 138 -0.25 -3.52 8.64
C GLU A 138 0.84 -4.60 8.79
N ARG A 139 0.52 -5.75 9.37
CA ARG A 139 1.47 -6.85 9.56
C ARG A 139 1.85 -7.50 8.23
N GLU A 140 0.90 -7.65 7.31
CA GLU A 140 1.09 -8.26 5.99
C GLU A 140 1.95 -7.33 5.11
N GLU A 141 1.59 -6.05 5.03
CA GLU A 141 2.36 -4.98 4.36
C GLU A 141 3.79 -4.86 4.89
N LYS A 142 4.00 -4.96 6.22
CA LYS A 142 5.36 -5.00 6.79
C LYS A 142 6.14 -6.22 6.34
N ALA A 143 5.48 -7.36 6.18
CA ALA A 143 6.15 -8.58 5.74
C ALA A 143 6.58 -8.47 4.27
N HIS A 144 5.75 -7.83 3.43
CA HIS A 144 6.08 -7.45 2.07
C HIS A 144 7.27 -6.48 2.02
N LEU A 145 7.17 -5.33 2.70
CA LEU A 145 8.25 -4.34 2.80
C LEU A 145 9.58 -4.98 3.23
N LYS A 146 9.53 -5.82 4.28
CA LYS A 146 10.71 -6.53 4.78
C LYS A 146 11.34 -7.39 3.68
N LYS A 147 10.54 -8.19 2.98
CA LYS A 147 11.04 -9.09 1.92
C LYS A 147 11.63 -8.31 0.75
N VAL A 148 11.02 -7.21 0.31
CA VAL A 148 11.59 -6.35 -0.74
C VAL A 148 12.92 -5.75 -0.26
N THR A 149 12.97 -5.24 0.97
CA THR A 149 14.20 -4.67 1.55
C THR A 149 15.34 -5.69 1.63
N GLU A 150 15.03 -6.93 2.03
CA GLU A 150 16.00 -8.04 2.03
C GLU A 150 16.53 -8.31 0.61
N ARG A 151 15.66 -8.28 -0.41
CA ARG A 151 16.07 -8.45 -1.82
C ARG A 151 16.94 -7.32 -2.33
N ILE A 152 16.67 -6.06 -1.94
CA ILE A 152 17.54 -4.91 -2.25
C ILE A 152 18.94 -5.16 -1.68
N ARG A 153 19.02 -5.51 -0.39
CA ARG A 153 20.28 -5.80 0.29
C ARG A 153 21.04 -6.92 -0.43
N ASP A 154 20.37 -8.02 -0.74
CA ASP A 154 20.99 -9.18 -1.37
C ASP A 154 21.45 -8.86 -2.80
N ASN A 155 20.68 -8.05 -3.55
CA ASN A 155 21.08 -7.56 -4.87
C ASN A 155 22.35 -6.68 -4.79
N MET A 156 22.43 -5.78 -3.81
CA MET A 156 23.64 -4.97 -3.59
C MET A 156 24.87 -5.81 -3.22
N LEU A 157 24.70 -6.84 -2.39
CA LEU A 157 25.79 -7.73 -2.01
C LEU A 157 26.30 -8.55 -3.21
N ASN A 158 25.40 -9.04 -4.05
CA ASN A 158 25.76 -9.79 -5.25
C ASN A 158 26.51 -8.93 -6.29
N VAL A 159 26.14 -7.65 -6.44
CA VAL A 159 26.85 -6.71 -7.33
C VAL A 159 28.25 -6.35 -6.80
N ARG A 160 28.44 -6.30 -5.47
CA ARG A 160 29.75 -6.01 -4.84
C ARG A 160 30.68 -7.21 -4.71
N GLY A 161 30.17 -8.42 -4.96
CA GLY A 161 30.90 -9.69 -4.86
C GLY A 161 31.42 -10.24 -6.20
N MET A 162 31.38 -9.44 -7.27
CA MET A 162 32.06 -9.69 -8.55
C MET A 162 33.35 -8.88 -8.64
#